data_AF-A0A917NDI0-F1
#
_entry.id   AF-A0A917NDI0-F1
#
_cell.length_a   1.000
_cell.length_b   1.000
_cell.length_c   1.000
_cell.angle_alpha   90.00
_cell.angle_beta   90.00
_cell.angle_gamma   90.00
#
_symmetry.space_group_name_H-M   'P 1'
#
loop_
_entity.id
_entity.type
_entity.pdbx_description
1 polymer ?
#
loop_
_entity_poly.entity_id
_entity_poly.type
_entity_poly.pdbx_seq_one_letter_code
_entity_poly.pdbx_strand_id
1 'polypeptide(L)'
;MNNYQTITDDELEDFRNICSDRGYNSKEFNLNEHDVITPNTIGPSYGKVTISRKGKSKTYETGDASCWHADFENDLRNNFFV
;
A
#
# COMPACT_ATOMS: atom_id res chain seq x y z
N MET A 1 6.02 -20.50 -3.46
CA MET A 1 6.01 -19.21 -4.19
C MET A 1 6.70 -18.20 -3.29
N ASN A 2 7.78 -17.56 -3.73
CA ASN A 2 8.45 -16.53 -2.95
C ASN A 2 7.54 -15.29 -2.94
N ASN A 3 6.82 -15.07 -1.84
CA ASN A 3 6.08 -13.83 -1.61
C ASN A 3 7.11 -12.75 -1.24
N TYR A 4 7.77 -12.19 -2.25
CA TYR A 4 8.52 -10.96 -2.04
C TYR A 4 7.48 -9.86 -1.82
N GLN A 5 7.37 -9.43 -0.58
CA GLN A 5 6.51 -8.35 -0.15
C GLN A 5 7.41 -7.11 -0.01
N THR A 6 7.06 -6.02 -0.68
CA THR A 6 7.79 -4.74 -0.54
C THR A 6 7.19 -3.87 0.54
N ILE A 7 5.93 -4.13 0.91
CA ILE A 7 5.30 -3.50 2.05
C ILE A 7 5.76 -4.20 3.34
N THR A 8 6.35 -3.41 4.22
CA THR A 8 6.76 -3.83 5.56
C THR A 8 5.56 -3.90 6.52
N ASP A 9 5.73 -4.58 7.66
CA ASP A 9 4.67 -4.69 8.67
C ASP A 9 4.33 -3.31 9.29
N ASP A 10 5.32 -2.43 9.40
CA ASP A 10 5.18 -1.04 9.86
C ASP A 10 4.26 -0.23 8.92
N GLU A 11 4.51 -0.29 7.61
CA GLU A 11 3.65 0.35 6.60
C GLU A 11 2.22 -0.23 6.58
N LEU A 12 2.10 -1.54 6.83
CA LEU A 12 0.79 -2.20 6.99
C LEU A 12 0.06 -1.73 8.25
N GLU A 13 0.78 -1.48 9.33
CA GLU A 13 0.23 -0.92 10.56
C GLU A 13 -0.23 0.52 10.33
N ASP A 14 0.59 1.37 9.70
CA ASP A 14 0.22 2.73 9.30
C ASP A 14 -1.04 2.74 8.44
N PHE A 15 -1.10 1.87 7.44
CA PHE A 15 -2.29 1.71 6.61
C PHE A 15 -3.54 1.37 7.43
N ARG A 16 -3.43 0.46 8.40
CA ARG A 16 -4.55 0.09 9.28
C ARG A 16 -4.95 1.25 10.19
N ASN A 17 -3.98 1.99 10.71
CA ASN A 17 -4.20 3.17 11.55
C ASN A 17 -4.92 4.26 10.75
N ILE A 18 -4.47 4.57 9.53
CA ILE A 18 -5.12 5.52 8.61
C ILE A 18 -6.58 5.12 8.33
N CYS A 19 -6.82 3.83 8.04
CA CYS A 19 -8.18 3.33 7.82
C CYS A 19 -9.04 3.55 9.07
N SER A 20 -8.53 3.16 10.24
CA SER A 20 -9.26 3.25 11.50
C SER A 20 -9.53 4.70 11.93
N ASP A 21 -8.58 5.62 11.75
CA ASP A 21 -8.73 7.05 12.04
C ASP A 21 -9.87 7.66 11.23
N ARG A 22 -10.01 7.23 9.98
CA ARG A 22 -11.09 7.65 9.07
C ARG A 22 -12.39 6.87 9.25
N GLY A 23 -12.47 5.94 10.19
CA GLY A 23 -13.65 5.11 10.46
C GLY A 23 -13.90 4.01 9.44
N TYR A 24 -12.88 3.64 8.65
CA TYR A 24 -12.94 2.53 7.71
C TYR A 24 -12.31 1.26 8.28
N ASN A 25 -12.87 0.12 7.90
CA ASN A 25 -12.24 -1.16 8.22
C ASN A 25 -11.20 -1.48 7.15
N SER A 26 -9.94 -1.66 7.55
CA SER A 26 -8.85 -2.05 6.66
C SER A 26 -9.15 -3.32 5.85
N LYS A 27 -10.01 -4.21 6.36
CA LYS A 27 -10.49 -5.41 5.66
C LYS A 27 -11.39 -5.12 4.44
N GLU A 28 -11.94 -3.91 4.32
CA GLU A 28 -12.69 -3.51 3.11
C GLU A 28 -11.77 -3.19 1.93
N PHE A 29 -10.48 -3.00 2.20
CA PHE A 29 -9.48 -2.73 1.19
C PHE A 29 -8.73 -4.01 0.87
N ASN A 30 -8.58 -4.28 -0.42
CA ASN A 30 -7.76 -5.35 -0.91
C ASN A 30 -6.45 -4.76 -1.44
N LEU A 31 -5.34 -5.10 -0.77
CA LEU A 31 -4.00 -4.72 -1.16
C LEU A 31 -3.41 -5.84 -2.01
N ASN A 32 -3.05 -5.51 -3.24
CA ASN A 32 -2.38 -6.43 -4.14
C ASN A 32 -1.01 -5.86 -4.52
N GLU A 33 0.04 -6.42 -3.94
CA GLU A 33 1.41 -6.10 -4.30
C GLU A 33 1.82 -6.82 -5.59
N HIS A 34 2.49 -6.09 -6.48
CA HIS A 34 3.00 -6.60 -7.74
C HIS A 34 4.20 -5.78 -8.19
N ASP A 35 4.84 -6.22 -9.28
CA ASP A 35 6.00 -5.54 -9.86
C ASP A 35 7.17 -5.39 -8.86
N VAL A 36 7.30 -6.35 -7.94
CA VAL A 36 8.31 -6.34 -6.88
C VAL A 36 9.67 -6.70 -7.46
N ILE A 37 10.57 -5.71 -7.44
CA ILE A 37 11.97 -5.81 -7.85
C ILE A 37 12.83 -5.79 -6.59
N THR A 38 13.35 -6.97 -6.24
CA THR A 38 14.33 -7.12 -5.16
C THR A 38 15.75 -7.17 -5.75
N PRO A 39 16.68 -6.32 -5.29
CA PRO A 39 18.05 -6.35 -5.77
C PRO A 39 18.79 -7.56 -5.21
N ASN A 40 19.50 -8.27 -6.07
CA ASN A 40 20.26 -9.47 -5.70
C ASN A 40 21.51 -9.20 -4.83
N THR A 41 22.01 -7.94 -4.77
CA THR A 41 23.39 -7.67 -4.30
C THR A 41 23.55 -6.52 -3.30
N ILE A 42 22.47 -5.86 -2.84
CA ILE A 42 22.41 -4.55 -2.11
C ILE A 42 21.98 -3.44 -3.06
N GLY A 43 20.76 -2.94 -2.85
CA GLY A 43 20.16 -1.83 -3.57
C GLY A 43 18.77 -1.55 -2.99
N PRO A 44 18.13 -0.44 -3.39
CA PRO A 44 16.75 -0.17 -3.03
C PRO A 44 15.83 -1.22 -3.64
N SER A 45 14.96 -1.82 -2.82
CA SER A 45 13.85 -2.63 -3.31
C SER A 45 12.74 -1.72 -3.81
N TYR A 46 12.16 -2.04 -4.95
CA TYR A 46 11.01 -1.32 -5.50
C TYR A 46 9.86 -2.28 -5.72
N GLY A 47 8.65 -1.76 -5.66
CA GLY A 47 7.44 -2.52 -5.95
C GLY A 47 6.27 -1.59 -6.21
N LYS A 48 5.09 -2.19 -6.40
CA LYS A 48 3.84 -1.46 -6.51
C LYS A 48 2.78 -2.15 -5.68
N VAL A 49 1.91 -1.36 -5.08
CA VAL A 49 0.71 -1.86 -4.43
C VAL A 49 -0.51 -1.28 -5.08
N THR A 50 -1.41 -2.15 -5.53
CA THR A 50 -2.74 -1.74 -5.95
C THR A 50 -3.70 -1.94 -4.79
N ILE A 51 -4.23 -0.84 -4.27
CA ILE A 51 -5.26 -0.85 -3.24
C ILE A 51 -6.60 -0.70 -3.92
N SER A 52 -7.53 -1.58 -3.58
CA SER A 52 -8.88 -1.58 -4.16
C SER A 52 -9.95 -1.68 -3.10
N ARG A 53 -11.04 -0.91 -3.28
CA ARG A 53 -12.21 -0.89 -2.41
C ARG A 53 -13.45 -0.56 -3.24
N LYS A 54 -14.54 -1.31 -3.04
CA LYS A 54 -15.87 -1.05 -3.64
C LYS A 54 -15.84 -0.75 -5.16
N GLY A 55 -14.97 -1.43 -5.91
CA GLY A 55 -14.85 -1.24 -7.37
C GLY A 55 -13.95 -0.08 -7.81
N LYS A 56 -13.37 0.68 -6.88
CA LYS A 56 -12.29 1.64 -7.14
C LYS A 56 -10.96 0.98 -6.81
N SER A 57 -9.94 1.26 -7.62
CA SER A 57 -8.58 0.82 -7.37
C SER A 57 -7.59 1.91 -7.74
N LYS A 58 -6.49 1.98 -7.01
CA LYS A 58 -5.36 2.85 -7.31
C LYS A 58 -4.06 2.14 -7.00
N THR A 59 -3.07 2.37 -7.85
CA THR A 59 -1.74 1.79 -7.72
C THR A 59 -0.78 2.85 -7.19
N TYR A 60 0.00 2.47 -6.18
CA TYR A 60 1.03 3.28 -5.56
C TYR A 60 2.38 2.57 -5.67
N GLU A 61 3.45 3.34 -5.67
CA GLU A 61 4.82 2.82 -5.71
C GLU A 61 5.25 2.46 -4.29
N THR A 62 5.75 1.25 -4.08
CA THR A 62 6.25 0.74 -2.79
C THR A 62 7.76 0.50 -2.86
N GLY A 63 8.40 0.38 -1.70
CA GLY A 63 9.84 0.12 -1.60
C GLY A 63 10.63 1.23 -0.90
N ASP A 64 11.94 1.21 -1.10
CA ASP A 64 12.88 2.10 -0.43
C ASP A 64 12.61 3.57 -0.84
N ALA A 65 12.28 4.40 0.14
CA ALA A 65 11.84 5.80 0.01
C ALA A 65 10.41 6.05 -0.54
N SER A 66 9.58 5.02 -0.66
CA SER A 66 8.17 5.20 -1.00
C SER A 66 7.33 5.59 0.21
N CYS A 67 6.45 6.58 0.06
CA CYS A 67 5.49 7.02 1.09
C CYS A 67 4.04 6.72 0.68
N TRP A 68 3.80 5.53 0.11
CA TRP A 68 2.49 5.19 -0.48
C TRP A 68 1.33 5.27 0.52
N HIS A 69 1.59 5.00 1.80
CA HIS A 69 0.58 5.11 2.86
C HIS A 69 0.12 6.58 3.04
N ALA A 70 1.01 7.55 2.85
CA ALA A 70 0.67 8.97 2.90
C ALA A 70 -0.16 9.42 1.68
N ASP A 71 0.21 8.96 0.47
CA ASP A 71 -0.61 9.17 -0.73
C ASP A 71 -1.99 8.53 -0.58
N PHE A 72 -2.05 7.30 -0.07
CA PHE A 72 -3.30 6.59 0.23
C PHE A 72 -4.16 7.36 1.23
N GLU A 73 -3.58 7.88 2.33
CA GLU A 73 -4.31 8.72 3.28
C GLU A 73 -4.92 9.93 2.59
N ASN A 74 -4.15 10.59 1.73
CA ASN A 74 -4.63 11.75 1.00
C ASN A 74 -5.79 11.37 0.05
N ASP A 75 -5.70 10.28 -0.71
CA ASP A 75 -6.80 9.80 -1.55
C ASP A 75 -8.04 9.42 -0.73
N LEU A 76 -7.84 8.77 0.41
CA LEU A 76 -8.91 8.41 1.33
C LEU A 76 -9.59 9.67 1.90
N ARG A 77 -8.82 10.70 2.25
CA ARG A 77 -9.31 12.02 2.68
C ARG A 77 -10.08 12.75 1.58
N ASN A 78 -9.67 12.57 0.32
CA ASN A 78 -10.38 13.12 -0.85
C ASN A 78 -11.61 12.29 -1.26
N ASN A 79 -12.03 11.30 -0.46
CA ASN A 79 -13.15 10.40 -0.74
C ASN A 79 -13.00 9.60 -2.06
N PHE A 80 -11.77 9.32 -2.51
CA PHE A 80 -11.54 8.58 -3.76
C PHE A 80 -12.10 7.15 -3.72
N PHE A 81 -12.05 6.53 -2.54
CA PHE A 81 -12.47 5.14 -2.29
C PHE A 81 -13.86 5.03 -1.62
N VAL A 82 -14.67 6.10 -1.64
CA VAL A 82 -16.01 6.17 -1.02
C VAL A 82 -17.11 5.84 -2.01
#